data_AF-A0A453EP91-F1
#
_entry.id   AF-A0A453EP91-F1
#
_cell.length_a   1.000
_cell.length_b   1.000
_cell.length_c   1.000
_cell.angle_alpha   90.00
_cell.angle_beta   90.00
_cell.angle_gamma   90.00
#
_symmetry.space_group_name_H-M   'P 1'
#
loop_
_entity.id
_entity.type
_entity.pdbx_description
1 polymer ?
#
loop_
_entity_poly.entity_id
_entity_poly.type
_entity_poly.pdbx_seq_one_letter_code
_entity_poly.pdbx_strand_id
1 'polypeptide(L)'
;MSWWMPSRPSRSRATRRRCASWRTTRPPPRGTAGGCSPSPSSSTSPRRPSSPVTRPAQPTPPRRGSTSAGSPPSPRSPPSLPPDRHPLNQRPCSQLIRMRRRFQVALCGHATLATAHFLFTSVLAERHGVVEFATKSGVLTAKKVPAPEAEEQGKLFIELDFPMSDYVGCDPADELPSIPETLNGAPVVSVHKSVATNDFIVELSSGKEVADVLPNIEEIRKCAGRGVIVTAPAPAGSGYDFFTRFFCPKFGIDEDPVCGSAHCVLAPYWGGKLGKQKLIAFQVSPRSGALYLELDVANQRVRIQGEAVTVMAGTLFA
;
A
#
# COMPACT_ATOMS: atom_id res chain seq x y z
N MET A 1 45.89 -45.96 -2.84
CA MET A 1 45.98 -45.28 -1.54
C MET A 1 44.68 -44.48 -1.37
N SER A 2 43.60 -45.13 -0.92
CA SER A 2 43.07 -45.13 0.47
C SER A 2 42.37 -43.79 0.81
N TRP A 3 41.08 -43.63 0.45
CA TRP A 3 39.85 -43.97 1.20
C TRP A 3 39.66 -43.19 2.52
N TRP A 4 38.64 -42.33 2.60
CA TRP A 4 37.50 -42.47 3.57
C TRP A 4 36.44 -41.35 3.44
N MET A 5 35.18 -41.78 3.21
CA MET A 5 33.94 -41.10 3.64
C MET A 5 33.69 -41.38 5.12
N PRO A 6 32.78 -40.62 5.77
CA PRO A 6 31.87 -41.22 6.73
C PRO A 6 30.40 -41.15 6.27
N SER A 7 29.91 -42.34 5.93
CA SER A 7 28.62 -42.97 6.17
C SER A 7 27.46 -42.17 6.80
N ARG A 8 26.30 -42.27 6.14
CA ARG A 8 24.95 -42.13 6.71
C ARG A 8 24.71 -43.14 7.85
N PRO A 9 23.79 -42.85 8.79
CA PRO A 9 22.97 -43.86 9.42
C PRO A 9 21.56 -43.92 8.82
N SER A 10 21.01 -45.12 8.91
CA SER A 10 19.76 -45.64 8.38
C SER A 10 18.48 -45.12 9.06
N ARG A 11 17.38 -45.24 8.30
CA ARG A 11 15.97 -45.07 8.71
C ARG A 11 15.62 -45.73 10.05
N SER A 12 14.85 -45.02 10.88
CA SER A 12 13.83 -45.62 11.75
C SER A 12 12.50 -44.90 11.57
N ARG A 13 11.42 -45.69 11.62
CA ARG A 13 10.02 -45.32 11.48
C ARG A 13 9.51 -44.46 12.65
N ALA A 14 8.34 -43.85 12.39
CA ALA A 14 7.42 -43.20 13.32
C ALA A 14 7.90 -41.82 13.82
N THR A 15 7.14 -40.73 13.72
CA THR A 15 5.69 -40.62 13.90
C THR A 15 5.21 -39.37 13.18
N ARG A 16 4.08 -39.49 12.47
CA ARG A 16 3.31 -38.37 11.91
C ARG A 16 3.09 -37.31 13.00
N ARG A 17 3.68 -36.11 12.87
CA ARG A 17 3.15 -34.94 13.57
C ARG A 17 1.90 -34.51 12.82
N ARG A 18 0.78 -34.88 13.41
CA ARG A 18 -0.58 -34.56 12.98
C ARG A 18 -0.72 -33.04 12.84
N CYS A 19 -1.22 -32.62 11.69
CA CYS A 19 -2.02 -31.40 11.59
C CYS A 19 -3.03 -31.40 12.74
N ALA A 20 -3.14 -30.27 13.44
CA ALA A 20 -4.20 -30.04 14.39
C ALA A 20 -5.54 -30.13 13.66
N SER A 21 -6.18 -31.29 13.78
CA SER A 21 -7.54 -31.54 13.35
C SER A 21 -8.49 -30.92 14.36
N TRP A 22 -9.25 -29.90 13.95
CA TRP A 22 -10.44 -29.48 14.66
C TRP A 22 -11.64 -30.23 14.08
N ARG A 23 -12.13 -31.22 14.84
CA ARG A 23 -13.41 -31.94 14.72
C ARG A 23 -13.77 -32.27 16.18
N THR A 24 -14.98 -32.14 16.71
CA THR A 24 -16.36 -32.06 16.19
C THR A 24 -17.26 -31.66 17.36
N THR A 25 -18.41 -31.01 17.12
CA THR A 25 -19.74 -31.50 17.58
C THR A 25 -20.86 -30.84 16.77
N ARG A 26 -21.91 -31.61 16.52
CA ARG A 26 -23.04 -31.39 15.57
C ARG A 26 -24.31 -30.83 16.29
N PRO A 27 -25.39 -30.45 15.54
CA PRO A 27 -26.52 -29.53 15.87
C PRO A 27 -27.76 -30.28 16.45
N PRO A 28 -29.07 -29.84 16.48
CA PRO A 28 -29.87 -28.78 15.79
C PRO A 28 -30.95 -28.10 16.72
N PRO A 29 -32.13 -27.50 16.33
CA PRO A 29 -32.83 -27.49 15.02
C PRO A 29 -33.54 -26.21 14.50
N ARG A 30 -34.16 -26.46 13.34
CA ARG A 30 -34.90 -25.66 12.36
C ARG A 30 -36.08 -24.84 12.91
N GLY A 31 -36.40 -23.77 12.18
CA GLY A 31 -37.72 -23.14 12.11
C GLY A 31 -37.93 -22.52 10.72
N THR A 32 -39.06 -22.83 10.10
CA THR A 32 -39.48 -22.57 8.71
C THR A 32 -40.46 -21.40 8.57
N ALA A 33 -40.67 -20.96 7.32
CA ALA A 33 -41.77 -20.16 6.76
C ALA A 33 -41.65 -18.62 6.88
N GLY A 34 -41.98 -17.81 5.87
CA GLY A 34 -42.57 -18.05 4.55
C GLY A 34 -42.81 -16.72 3.81
N GLY A 35 -43.37 -16.81 2.58
CA GLY A 35 -43.68 -15.71 1.64
C GLY A 35 -44.44 -14.51 2.24
N CYS A 36 -44.57 -13.36 1.58
CA CYS A 36 -44.90 -13.11 0.18
C CYS A 36 -44.66 -11.63 -0.17
N SER A 37 -44.38 -11.35 -1.45
CA SER A 37 -44.62 -10.06 -2.11
C SER A 37 -46.13 -9.74 -2.13
N PRO A 38 -46.52 -8.46 -2.31
CA PRO A 38 -46.82 -8.02 -3.68
C PRO A 38 -46.47 -6.55 -3.99
N SER A 39 -46.05 -6.31 -5.23
CA SER A 39 -46.34 -5.08 -6.01
C SER A 39 -47.73 -5.26 -6.67
N PRO A 40 -48.48 -4.23 -7.10
CA PRO A 40 -48.10 -3.23 -8.13
C PRO A 40 -48.60 -1.81 -7.73
N SER A 41 -48.54 -0.70 -8.46
CA SER A 41 -48.54 -0.41 -9.90
C SER A 41 -48.22 1.10 -10.13
N SER A 42 -47.85 1.40 -11.38
CA SER A 42 -48.25 2.56 -12.19
C SER A 42 -47.73 3.98 -11.87
N SER A 43 -46.82 4.43 -12.74
CA SER A 43 -46.87 5.67 -13.57
C SER A 43 -47.35 6.98 -12.94
N THR A 44 -46.60 8.07 -13.14
CA THR A 44 -46.76 9.06 -14.24
C THR A 44 -45.93 10.32 -13.91
N SER A 45 -44.99 10.73 -14.77
CA SER A 45 -44.49 12.13 -14.82
C SER A 45 -45.42 12.93 -15.74
N PRO A 46 -45.64 14.25 -15.55
CA PRO A 46 -44.67 15.21 -16.11
C PRO A 46 -44.61 16.63 -15.48
N ARG A 47 -43.59 17.36 -15.94
CA ARG A 47 -43.50 18.82 -16.17
C ARG A 47 -43.11 19.79 -15.03
N ARG A 48 -42.00 20.47 -15.35
CA ARG A 48 -41.43 21.74 -14.88
C ARG A 48 -42.43 22.91 -14.95
N PRO A 49 -42.20 23.97 -14.16
CA PRO A 49 -42.06 25.28 -14.81
C PRO A 49 -40.88 26.13 -14.27
N SER A 50 -40.67 27.19 -15.05
CA SER A 50 -39.58 28.16 -15.18
C SER A 50 -39.41 29.18 -14.06
N SER A 51 -38.16 29.60 -13.88
CA SER A 51 -37.71 30.80 -13.15
C SER A 51 -38.15 32.10 -13.87
N PRO A 52 -38.29 33.24 -13.14
CA PRO A 52 -38.19 34.56 -13.72
C PRO A 52 -36.82 35.21 -13.42
N VAL A 53 -36.29 35.84 -14.47
CA VAL A 53 -35.15 36.76 -14.47
C VAL A 53 -35.62 38.15 -14.04
N THR A 54 -34.85 38.85 -13.22
CA THR A 54 -34.89 40.33 -13.16
C THR A 54 -33.60 40.94 -12.59
N ARG A 55 -32.92 41.69 -13.44
CA ARG A 55 -32.02 42.84 -13.19
C ARG A 55 -32.31 43.80 -14.38
N PRO A 56 -32.07 45.13 -14.35
CA PRO A 56 -30.89 45.77 -13.74
C PRO A 56 -31.14 47.18 -13.14
N ALA A 57 -30.12 47.75 -12.49
CA ALA A 57 -29.71 49.17 -12.67
C ALA A 57 -28.49 49.51 -11.80
N GLN A 58 -27.43 50.03 -12.43
CA GLN A 58 -26.51 51.02 -11.85
C GLN A 58 -26.74 52.33 -12.61
N PRO A 59 -26.43 53.49 -11.99
CA PRO A 59 -25.40 54.32 -12.60
C PRO A 59 -24.39 54.96 -11.62
N THR A 60 -23.31 55.39 -12.27
CA THR A 60 -21.98 55.94 -11.98
C THR A 60 -21.87 57.31 -11.25
N PRO A 61 -20.65 57.80 -10.92
CA PRO A 61 -20.30 58.60 -9.73
C PRO A 61 -20.02 60.09 -10.03
N PRO A 62 -19.46 60.86 -9.06
CA PRO A 62 -18.62 62.01 -9.41
C PRO A 62 -17.23 62.05 -8.74
N ARG A 63 -16.25 62.24 -9.65
CA ARG A 63 -15.21 63.30 -9.75
C ARG A 63 -14.16 63.60 -8.65
N ARG A 64 -12.95 63.76 -9.20
CA ARG A 64 -11.67 64.24 -8.66
C ARG A 64 -11.67 65.71 -8.21
N GLY A 65 -10.73 66.03 -7.31
CA GLY A 65 -10.15 67.37 -7.12
C GLY A 65 -8.71 67.27 -6.60
N SER A 66 -7.78 67.97 -7.27
CA SER A 66 -6.38 68.25 -6.91
C SER A 66 -6.30 69.34 -5.82
N THR A 67 -5.20 69.74 -5.15
CA THR A 67 -3.82 70.09 -5.57
C THR A 67 -2.98 70.50 -4.32
N SER A 68 -1.65 70.58 -4.51
CA SER A 68 -0.63 71.49 -3.90
C SER A 68 0.06 71.21 -2.53
N ALA A 69 1.35 70.84 -2.65
CA ALA A 69 2.59 71.49 -2.14
C ALA A 69 2.73 72.00 -0.69
N GLY A 70 3.79 71.51 -0.01
CA GLY A 70 4.43 72.11 1.17
C GLY A 70 5.74 71.39 1.54
N SER A 71 6.86 72.13 1.61
CA SER A 71 8.25 71.68 1.87
C SER A 71 8.60 71.56 3.39
N PRO A 72 9.76 71.01 3.79
CA PRO A 72 9.95 70.20 5.02
C PRO A 72 10.63 70.93 6.20
N PRO A 73 10.77 70.25 7.36
CA PRO A 73 11.99 70.46 8.16
C PRO A 73 12.63 69.18 8.76
N SER A 74 13.96 69.12 8.58
CA SER A 74 15.08 68.75 9.48
C SER A 74 15.17 67.38 10.21
N PRO A 75 16.40 66.82 10.36
CA PRO A 75 16.64 65.41 10.63
C PRO A 75 16.56 65.05 12.12
N ARG A 76 15.92 63.92 12.44
CA ARG A 76 15.99 63.26 13.75
C ARG A 76 16.96 62.08 13.69
N SER A 77 17.73 61.94 14.77
CA SER A 77 18.73 60.91 15.04
C SER A 77 18.23 59.47 14.78
N PRO A 78 19.10 58.53 14.39
CA PRO A 78 18.70 57.16 14.06
C PRO A 78 18.26 56.40 15.33
N PRO A 79 17.17 55.62 15.28
CA PRO A 79 16.82 54.71 16.36
C PRO A 79 17.73 53.47 16.32
N SER A 80 18.18 53.07 17.50
CA SER A 80 18.88 51.80 17.78
C SER A 80 18.01 50.59 17.40
N LEU A 81 18.58 49.67 16.63
CA LEU A 81 17.99 48.38 16.24
C LEU A 81 17.68 47.53 17.50
N PRO A 82 16.50 46.89 17.60
CA PRO A 82 16.28 45.83 18.58
C PRO A 82 16.99 44.54 18.13
N PRO A 83 17.40 43.66 19.05
CA PRO A 83 18.04 42.41 18.68
C PRO A 83 17.04 41.47 18.00
N ASP A 84 17.46 40.93 16.85
CA ASP A 84 16.78 39.89 16.10
C ASP A 84 16.30 38.75 17.02
N ARG A 85 14.97 38.61 17.14
CA ARG A 85 14.34 37.34 17.49
C ARG A 85 13.51 36.88 16.31
N HIS A 86 14.19 36.44 15.26
CA HIS A 86 13.58 35.54 14.31
C HIS A 86 13.47 34.15 14.95
N PRO A 87 12.27 33.55 15.05
CA PRO A 87 12.17 32.14 15.35
C PRO A 87 12.83 31.38 14.21
N LEU A 88 13.89 30.63 14.52
CA LEU A 88 14.45 29.62 13.63
C LEU A 88 13.31 28.75 13.16
N ASN A 89 12.95 28.91 11.89
CA ASN A 89 12.03 28.09 11.16
C ASN A 89 12.58 26.65 11.22
N GLN A 90 12.10 25.85 12.17
CA GLN A 90 12.40 24.42 12.26
C GLN A 90 11.72 23.71 11.10
N ARG A 91 12.28 23.86 9.90
CA ARG A 91 11.99 22.91 8.83
C ARG A 91 12.71 21.61 9.19
N PRO A 92 12.04 20.44 9.17
CA PRO A 92 12.75 19.18 9.30
C PRO A 92 13.84 19.14 8.22
N CYS A 93 15.08 18.88 8.64
CA CYS A 93 16.22 18.78 7.74
C CYS A 93 16.01 17.52 6.89
N SER A 94 15.43 17.67 5.70
CA SER A 94 15.31 16.57 4.74
C SER A 94 16.64 16.44 3.99
N GLN A 95 17.26 15.27 4.08
CA GLN A 95 18.39 14.91 3.23
C GLN A 95 17.87 14.15 2.02
N LEU A 96 18.19 14.65 0.83
CA LEU A 96 17.83 14.01 -0.43
C LEU A 96 18.88 12.96 -0.80
N ILE A 97 18.49 11.68 -0.81
CA ILE A 97 19.39 10.58 -1.16
C ILE A 97 19.05 10.07 -2.55
N ARG A 98 20.07 9.99 -3.43
CA ARG A 98 19.92 9.55 -4.82
C ARG A 98 20.41 8.10 -4.96
N MET A 99 19.49 7.16 -5.21
CA MET A 99 19.84 5.78 -5.51
C MET A 99 19.91 5.54 -7.03
N ARG A 100 20.98 4.87 -7.50
CA ARG A 100 21.12 4.43 -8.89
C ARG A 100 21.44 2.94 -8.91
N ARG A 101 20.63 2.11 -9.60
CA ARG A 101 20.94 0.70 -9.90
C ARG A 101 21.05 0.45 -11.41
N ARG A 102 21.80 -0.58 -11.79
CA ARG A 102 22.06 -1.01 -13.20
C ARG A 102 20.86 -1.68 -13.88
N PHE A 103 19.87 -2.18 -13.11
CA PHE A 103 18.53 -2.51 -13.60
C PHE A 103 17.53 -1.70 -12.77
N GLN A 104 16.78 -0.83 -13.44
CA GLN A 104 16.02 0.23 -12.79
C GLN A 104 14.55 -0.17 -12.70
N VAL A 105 14.16 -0.81 -11.60
CA VAL A 105 12.74 -0.88 -11.23
C VAL A 105 12.32 0.54 -10.84
N ALA A 106 11.21 1.03 -11.39
CA ALA A 106 10.77 2.41 -11.21
C ALA A 106 10.56 2.78 -9.72
N LEU A 107 10.22 1.79 -8.89
CA LEU A 107 10.00 1.93 -7.45
C LEU A 107 10.26 0.59 -6.76
N CYS A 108 11.01 0.58 -5.64
CA CYS A 108 11.38 -0.63 -4.91
C CYS A 108 11.21 -0.39 -3.40
N GLY A 109 9.97 -0.52 -2.91
CA GLY A 109 9.58 -0.10 -1.56
C GLY A 109 10.41 -0.75 -0.45
N HIS A 110 10.61 -2.08 -0.49
CA HIS A 110 11.45 -2.79 0.48
C HIS A 110 12.92 -2.34 0.53
N ALA A 111 13.52 -1.93 -0.60
CA ALA A 111 14.89 -1.42 -0.62
C ALA A 111 14.98 0.00 -0.06
N THR A 112 13.98 0.84 -0.35
CA THR A 112 13.85 2.15 0.28
C THR A 112 13.69 2.02 1.79
N LEU A 113 12.81 1.12 2.24
CA LEU A 113 12.58 0.86 3.67
C LEU A 113 13.86 0.37 4.36
N ALA A 114 14.58 -0.58 3.76
CA ALA A 114 15.86 -1.06 4.30
C ALA A 114 16.94 0.02 4.36
N THR A 115 16.99 0.91 3.36
CA THR A 115 17.95 2.02 3.38
C THR A 115 17.56 3.06 4.41
N ALA A 116 16.28 3.42 4.49
CA ALA A 116 15.78 4.31 5.53
C ALA A 116 16.10 3.76 6.92
N HIS A 117 15.91 2.46 7.14
CA HIS A 117 16.29 1.78 8.38
C HIS A 117 17.76 1.98 8.70
N PHE A 118 18.67 1.70 7.75
CA PHE A 118 20.10 1.89 7.97
C PHE A 118 20.44 3.36 8.28
N LEU A 119 19.88 4.31 7.53
CA LEU A 119 20.12 5.74 7.77
C LEU A 119 19.65 6.15 9.16
N PHE A 120 18.45 5.73 9.55
CA PHE A 120 17.84 6.08 10.82
C PHE A 120 18.50 5.46 12.05
N THR A 121 19.18 4.33 11.89
CA THR A 121 19.80 3.58 12.98
C THR A 121 21.32 3.78 13.06
N SER A 122 21.97 4.09 11.93
CA SER A 122 23.43 4.04 11.84
C SER A 122 24.08 5.35 11.37
N VAL A 123 23.34 6.26 10.73
CA VAL A 123 23.93 7.45 10.09
C VAL A 123 23.38 8.77 10.64
N LEU A 124 22.05 8.85 10.75
CA LEU A 124 21.35 10.08 11.13
C LEU A 124 21.18 10.18 12.65
N ALA A 125 21.30 11.40 13.17
CA ALA A 125 20.99 11.67 14.58
C ALA A 125 19.52 11.34 14.90
N GLU A 126 19.25 10.89 16.13
CA GLU A 126 17.91 10.42 16.56
C GLU A 126 16.76 11.36 16.21
N ARG A 127 17.01 12.68 16.31
CA ARG A 127 16.05 13.75 15.98
C ARG A 127 15.59 13.80 14.51
N HIS A 128 16.28 13.14 13.59
CA HIS A 128 15.85 13.05 12.20
C HIS A 128 14.75 12.00 12.07
N GLY A 129 13.53 12.47 11.81
CA GLY A 129 12.34 11.63 11.65
C GLY A 129 11.94 11.38 10.20
N VAL A 130 12.55 12.06 9.21
CA VAL A 130 12.13 12.00 7.80
C VAL A 130 13.35 11.98 6.86
N VAL A 131 13.30 11.15 5.82
CA VAL A 131 14.27 11.09 4.72
C VAL A 131 13.53 11.14 3.38
N GLU A 132 14.10 11.87 2.42
CA GLU A 132 13.55 11.97 1.06
C GLU A 132 14.48 11.25 0.08
N PHE A 133 13.90 10.38 -0.76
CA PHE A 133 14.63 9.65 -1.79
C PHE A 133 14.25 10.18 -3.16
N ALA A 134 15.25 10.63 -3.92
CA ALA A 134 15.06 10.96 -5.33
C ALA A 134 15.00 9.67 -6.16
N THR A 135 13.81 9.30 -6.62
CA THR A 135 13.58 8.12 -7.48
C THR A 135 13.25 8.52 -8.91
N LYS A 136 13.22 7.56 -9.84
CA LYS A 136 12.73 7.80 -11.21
C LYS A 136 11.24 8.16 -11.24
N SER A 137 10.49 7.74 -10.23
CA SER A 137 9.05 7.97 -10.08
C SER A 137 8.73 9.20 -9.23
N GLY A 138 9.72 10.08 -8.98
CA GLY A 138 9.57 11.26 -8.14
C GLY A 138 10.19 11.10 -6.75
N VAL A 139 9.87 12.01 -5.86
CA VAL A 139 10.35 11.98 -4.47
C VAL A 139 9.52 10.97 -3.68
N LEU A 140 10.20 10.05 -3.00
CA LEU A 140 9.61 9.10 -2.07
C LEU A 140 10.07 9.45 -0.65
N THR A 141 9.13 9.62 0.26
CA THR A 141 9.42 10.00 1.64
C THR A 141 9.37 8.77 2.54
N ALA A 142 10.38 8.63 3.42
CA ALA A 142 10.40 7.67 4.51
C ALA A 142 10.38 8.38 5.85
N LYS A 143 9.46 8.00 6.73
CA LYS A 143 9.27 8.64 8.03
C LYS A 143 9.33 7.62 9.15
N LYS A 144 10.05 7.94 10.23
CA LYS A 144 9.97 7.20 11.50
C LYS A 144 8.58 7.40 12.09
N VAL A 145 7.90 6.30 12.41
CA VAL A 145 6.58 6.34 13.06
C VAL A 145 6.59 5.44 14.31
N PRO A 146 5.74 5.73 15.31
CA PRO A 146 5.52 4.81 16.42
C PRO A 146 5.06 3.45 15.91
N ALA A 147 5.31 2.40 16.69
CA ALA A 147 4.76 1.08 16.39
C ALA A 147 3.22 1.15 16.30
N PRO A 148 2.60 0.45 15.34
CA PRO A 148 1.16 0.27 15.30
C PRO A 148 0.65 -0.31 16.63
N GLU A 149 -0.60 -0.01 17.00
CA GLU A 149 -1.21 -0.48 18.26
C GLU A 149 -1.22 -2.01 18.41
N ALA A 150 -1.19 -2.73 17.28
CA ALA A 150 -1.14 -4.19 17.24
C ALA A 150 0.25 -4.78 17.51
N GLU A 151 1.29 -3.96 17.62
CA GLU A 151 2.69 -4.37 17.72
C GLU A 151 3.33 -3.97 19.05
N GLU A 152 4.43 -4.64 19.38
CA GLU A 152 5.22 -4.35 20.58
C GLU A 152 5.83 -2.93 20.52
N GLN A 153 5.69 -2.20 21.63
CA GLN A 153 6.26 -0.86 21.77
C GLN A 153 7.80 -0.91 21.78
N GLY A 154 8.44 0.07 21.15
CA GLY A 154 9.90 0.20 21.12
C GLY A 154 10.56 -0.29 19.83
N LYS A 155 9.81 -0.94 18.94
CA LYS A 155 10.28 -1.27 17.58
C LYS A 155 10.27 -0.05 16.66
N LEU A 156 11.26 0.04 15.77
CA LEU A 156 11.33 1.08 14.75
C LEU A 156 10.45 0.72 13.56
N PHE A 157 9.37 1.48 13.39
CA PHE A 157 8.54 1.42 12.19
C PHE A 157 8.89 2.56 11.24
N ILE A 158 8.86 2.25 9.95
CA ILE A 158 9.13 3.20 8.87
C ILE A 158 7.92 3.22 7.96
N GLU A 159 7.36 4.40 7.80
CA GLU A 159 6.28 4.70 6.86
C GLU A 159 6.87 5.19 5.53
N LEU A 160 6.43 4.57 4.44
CA LEU A 160 6.65 5.03 3.08
C LEU A 160 5.34 5.52 2.48
N ASP A 161 5.38 6.64 1.79
CA ASP A 161 4.21 7.26 1.18
C ASP A 161 4.18 6.99 -0.34
N PHE A 162 3.11 6.34 -0.82
CA PHE A 162 2.95 5.93 -2.22
C PHE A 162 1.66 6.45 -2.84
N PRO A 163 1.62 6.65 -4.18
CA PRO A 163 0.36 6.91 -4.86
C PRO A 163 -0.54 5.67 -4.78
N MET A 164 -1.84 5.87 -4.53
CA MET A 164 -2.83 4.83 -4.75
C MET A 164 -2.87 4.46 -6.24
N SER A 165 -3.21 3.20 -6.52
CA SER A 165 -3.41 2.71 -7.87
C SER A 165 -4.83 2.21 -8.02
N ASP A 166 -5.51 2.65 -9.08
CA ASP A 166 -6.83 2.14 -9.43
C ASP A 166 -6.76 0.71 -9.98
N TYR A 167 -7.92 0.06 -9.96
CA TYR A 167 -8.14 -1.25 -10.56
C TYR A 167 -9.41 -1.24 -11.40
N VAL A 168 -9.44 -2.10 -12.42
CA VAL A 168 -10.60 -2.31 -13.29
C VAL A 168 -10.98 -3.78 -13.28
N GLY A 169 -12.27 -4.07 -13.45
CA GLY A 169 -12.74 -5.43 -13.69
C GLY A 169 -12.06 -5.99 -14.95
N CYS A 170 -11.72 -7.26 -14.92
CA CYS A 170 -11.07 -7.94 -16.02
C CYS A 170 -11.82 -9.23 -16.31
N ASP A 171 -12.26 -9.42 -17.56
CA ASP A 171 -12.70 -10.74 -18.01
C ASP A 171 -11.44 -11.60 -18.22
N PRO A 172 -11.28 -12.70 -17.46
CA PRO A 172 -10.14 -13.59 -17.60
C PRO A 172 -9.93 -14.09 -19.02
N ALA A 173 -11.02 -14.27 -19.77
CA ALA A 173 -11.02 -14.91 -21.09
C ALA A 173 -10.24 -14.12 -22.14
N ASP A 174 -10.07 -12.81 -21.96
CA ASP A 174 -9.45 -11.95 -22.96
C ASP A 174 -7.94 -11.75 -22.77
N GLU A 175 -7.37 -12.04 -21.58
CA GLU A 175 -5.96 -11.70 -21.29
C GLU A 175 -5.16 -12.75 -20.49
N LEU A 176 -5.81 -13.77 -19.92
CA LEU A 176 -5.16 -14.91 -19.27
C LEU A 176 -5.65 -16.20 -19.92
N PRO A 177 -4.77 -17.07 -20.45
CA PRO A 177 -5.21 -18.24 -21.23
C PRO A 177 -6.18 -19.15 -20.45
N SER A 178 -6.00 -19.29 -19.13
CA SER A 178 -6.99 -19.87 -18.21
C SER A 178 -6.57 -19.60 -16.76
N ILE A 179 -7.28 -18.72 -16.04
CA ILE A 179 -7.02 -18.51 -14.60
C ILE A 179 -7.17 -19.79 -13.78
N PRO A 180 -8.20 -20.64 -14.01
CA PRO A 180 -8.31 -21.92 -13.31
C PRO A 180 -7.06 -22.80 -13.48
N GLU A 181 -6.49 -22.87 -14.69
CA GLU A 181 -5.25 -23.63 -14.92
C GLU A 181 -4.03 -22.94 -14.31
N THR A 182 -3.97 -21.61 -14.38
CA THR A 182 -2.88 -20.81 -13.81
C THR A 182 -2.80 -20.99 -12.29
N LEU A 183 -3.93 -21.15 -11.61
CA LEU A 183 -4.01 -21.29 -10.16
C LEU A 183 -4.32 -22.73 -9.71
N ASN A 184 -4.17 -23.72 -10.60
CA ASN A 184 -4.39 -25.14 -10.31
C ASN A 184 -5.75 -25.44 -9.65
N GLY A 185 -6.80 -24.78 -10.11
CA GLY A 185 -8.18 -25.00 -9.68
C GLY A 185 -8.58 -24.27 -8.40
N ALA A 186 -7.76 -23.33 -7.90
CA ALA A 186 -8.12 -22.53 -6.74
C ALA A 186 -9.46 -21.78 -6.97
N PRO A 187 -10.37 -21.75 -5.99
CA PRO A 187 -11.68 -21.12 -6.14
C PRO A 187 -11.58 -19.59 -6.19
N VAL A 188 -11.73 -19.04 -7.39
CA VAL A 188 -11.68 -17.60 -7.68
C VAL A 188 -13.03 -16.94 -7.40
N VAL A 189 -13.00 -15.82 -6.69
CA VAL A 189 -14.16 -14.97 -6.37
C VAL A 189 -14.29 -13.82 -7.37
N SER A 190 -13.19 -13.14 -7.67
CA SER A 190 -13.18 -12.01 -8.59
C SER A 190 -11.80 -11.80 -9.21
N VAL A 191 -11.79 -11.18 -10.40
CA VAL A 191 -10.57 -10.91 -11.16
C VAL A 191 -10.58 -9.46 -11.60
N HIS A 192 -9.50 -8.77 -11.28
CA HIS A 192 -9.28 -7.37 -11.62
C HIS A 192 -7.87 -7.18 -12.17
N LYS A 193 -7.60 -5.98 -12.67
CA LYS A 193 -6.30 -5.58 -13.16
C LYS A 193 -5.94 -4.20 -12.62
N SER A 194 -4.69 -4.04 -12.17
CA SER A 194 -4.16 -2.74 -11.77
C SER A 194 -4.00 -1.84 -13.01
N VAL A 195 -4.55 -0.63 -12.95
CA VAL A 195 -4.42 0.36 -14.03
C VAL A 195 -2.97 0.82 -14.21
N ALA A 196 -2.23 0.97 -13.10
CA ALA A 196 -0.87 1.50 -13.12
C ALA A 196 0.18 0.50 -13.60
N THR A 197 -0.04 -0.80 -13.36
CA THR A 197 0.99 -1.84 -13.54
C THR A 197 0.56 -2.99 -14.43
N ASN A 198 -0.72 -3.04 -14.82
CA ASN A 198 -1.33 -4.15 -15.53
C ASN A 198 -1.26 -5.50 -14.80
N ASP A 199 -0.89 -5.52 -13.52
CA ASP A 199 -0.87 -6.73 -12.71
C ASP A 199 -2.28 -7.24 -12.47
N PHE A 200 -2.46 -8.55 -12.59
CA PHE A 200 -3.72 -9.19 -12.25
C PHE A 200 -3.89 -9.24 -10.74
N ILE A 201 -5.11 -9.01 -10.29
CA ILE A 201 -5.54 -9.12 -8.90
C ILE A 201 -6.62 -10.19 -8.88
N VAL A 202 -6.25 -11.36 -8.38
CA VAL A 202 -7.14 -12.53 -8.30
C VAL A 202 -7.53 -12.73 -6.86
N GLU A 203 -8.80 -12.52 -6.58
CA GLU A 203 -9.37 -12.81 -5.27
C GLU A 203 -9.75 -14.28 -5.16
N LEU A 204 -9.24 -14.96 -4.14
CA LEU A 204 -9.59 -16.34 -3.80
C LEU A 204 -10.61 -16.38 -2.67
N SER A 205 -11.29 -17.52 -2.53
CA SER A 205 -12.35 -17.69 -1.52
C SER A 205 -11.90 -17.56 -0.06
N SER A 206 -10.62 -17.80 0.25
CA SER A 206 -10.11 -17.71 1.62
C SER A 206 -8.60 -17.48 1.68
N GLY A 207 -8.12 -16.90 2.79
CA GLY A 207 -6.68 -16.76 3.05
C GLY A 207 -5.94 -18.09 3.10
N LYS A 208 -6.62 -19.21 3.39
CA LYS A 208 -6.02 -20.54 3.29
C LYS A 208 -5.67 -20.90 1.84
N GLU A 209 -6.59 -20.63 0.89
CA GLU A 209 -6.31 -20.85 -0.53
C GLU A 209 -5.15 -19.99 -1.00
N VAL A 210 -5.03 -18.75 -0.50
CA VAL A 210 -3.87 -17.89 -0.80
C VAL A 210 -2.58 -18.49 -0.26
N ALA A 211 -2.57 -19.01 0.96
CA ALA A 211 -1.37 -19.63 1.54
C ALA A 211 -0.97 -20.92 0.79
N ASP A 212 -1.95 -21.76 0.43
CA ASP A 212 -1.72 -23.10 -0.11
C ASP A 212 -1.58 -23.11 -1.66
N VAL A 213 -1.88 -22.01 -2.35
CA VAL A 213 -1.86 -21.99 -3.83
C VAL A 213 -0.46 -22.31 -4.38
N LEU A 214 -0.43 -23.18 -5.38
CA LEU A 214 0.74 -23.49 -6.17
C LEU A 214 0.42 -23.12 -7.61
N PRO A 215 0.77 -21.93 -8.09
CA PRO A 215 0.42 -21.52 -9.44
C PRO A 215 1.34 -22.13 -10.50
N ASN A 216 0.86 -22.21 -11.74
CA ASN A 216 1.68 -22.50 -12.90
C ASN A 216 2.47 -21.24 -13.31
N ILE A 217 3.74 -21.19 -12.89
CA ILE A 217 4.64 -20.05 -13.12
C ILE A 217 4.85 -19.75 -14.61
N GLU A 218 4.84 -20.78 -15.47
CA GLU A 218 5.04 -20.59 -16.91
C GLU A 218 3.83 -19.93 -17.58
N GLU A 219 2.61 -20.15 -17.07
CA GLU A 219 1.44 -19.38 -17.53
C GLU A 219 1.49 -17.93 -17.03
N ILE A 220 1.91 -17.70 -15.77
CA ILE A 220 2.06 -16.34 -15.22
C ILE A 220 3.09 -15.54 -16.03
N ARG A 221 4.13 -16.18 -16.56
CA ARG A 221 5.14 -15.53 -17.40
C ARG A 221 4.55 -14.90 -18.67
N LYS A 222 3.42 -15.43 -19.16
CA LYS A 222 2.75 -14.99 -20.40
C LYS A 222 1.76 -13.83 -20.18
N CYS A 223 1.35 -13.55 -18.95
CA CYS A 223 0.42 -12.46 -18.60
C CYS A 223 0.90 -11.09 -19.13
N ALA A 224 0.01 -10.15 -19.45
CA ALA A 224 0.42 -8.82 -19.95
C ALA A 224 1.18 -7.98 -18.91
N GLY A 225 0.76 -8.02 -17.64
CA GLY A 225 1.35 -7.27 -16.52
C GLY A 225 2.73 -7.76 -16.06
N ARG A 226 3.15 -7.31 -14.88
CA ARG A 226 4.38 -7.80 -14.23
C ARG A 226 4.18 -9.20 -13.64
N GLY A 227 2.95 -9.51 -13.22
CA GLY A 227 2.61 -10.79 -12.61
C GLY A 227 1.16 -10.90 -12.15
N VAL A 228 0.92 -11.85 -11.25
CA VAL A 228 -0.38 -12.14 -10.63
C VAL A 228 -0.29 -11.96 -9.12
N ILE A 229 -1.12 -11.07 -8.61
CA ILE A 229 -1.38 -10.87 -7.19
C ILE A 229 -2.56 -11.77 -6.81
N VAL A 230 -2.36 -12.69 -5.87
CA VAL A 230 -3.45 -13.46 -5.27
C VAL A 230 -3.78 -12.91 -3.90
N THR A 231 -5.06 -12.77 -3.59
CA THR A 231 -5.49 -12.19 -2.31
C THR A 231 -6.81 -12.77 -1.84
N ALA A 232 -7.09 -12.70 -0.55
CA ALA A 232 -8.35 -13.13 0.04
C ALA A 232 -8.50 -12.53 1.45
N PRO A 233 -9.71 -12.54 2.04
CA PRO A 233 -9.88 -12.18 3.43
C PRO A 233 -9.02 -13.09 4.31
N ALA A 234 -8.33 -12.50 5.28
CA ALA A 234 -7.51 -13.27 6.19
C ALA A 234 -8.41 -14.19 7.06
N PRO A 235 -7.89 -15.33 7.54
CA PRO A 235 -8.64 -16.19 8.45
C PRO A 235 -9.07 -15.43 9.70
N ALA A 236 -10.29 -15.71 10.19
CA ALA A 236 -10.79 -15.10 11.42
C ALA A 236 -9.83 -15.37 12.60
N GLY A 237 -9.56 -14.34 13.39
CA GLY A 237 -8.64 -14.41 14.53
C GLY A 237 -7.15 -14.36 14.18
N SER A 238 -6.78 -14.19 12.90
CA SER A 238 -5.38 -14.05 12.49
C SER A 238 -4.75 -12.69 12.85
N GLY A 239 -5.56 -11.69 13.18
CA GLY A 239 -5.10 -10.31 13.43
C GLY A 239 -4.88 -9.48 12.16
N TYR A 240 -5.06 -10.07 10.98
CA TYR A 240 -4.92 -9.42 9.68
C TYR A 240 -6.28 -9.21 9.02
N ASP A 241 -6.37 -8.24 8.12
CA ASP A 241 -7.57 -7.99 7.31
C ASP A 241 -7.58 -8.86 6.05
N PHE A 242 -6.43 -9.00 5.38
CA PHE A 242 -6.33 -9.78 4.15
C PHE A 242 -4.95 -10.40 3.98
N PHE A 243 -4.91 -11.52 3.27
CA PHE A 243 -3.69 -12.21 2.88
C PHE A 243 -3.35 -11.91 1.42
N THR A 244 -2.06 -11.91 1.11
CA THR A 244 -1.55 -11.69 -0.24
C THR A 244 -0.40 -12.63 -0.58
N ARG A 245 -0.23 -12.94 -1.86
CA ARG A 245 1.05 -13.37 -2.46
C ARG A 245 1.19 -12.72 -3.83
N PHE A 246 2.42 -12.56 -4.29
CA PHE A 246 2.69 -11.93 -5.58
C PHE A 246 3.68 -12.76 -6.39
N PHE A 247 3.22 -13.29 -7.50
CA PHE A 247 4.00 -14.10 -8.43
C PHE A 247 4.41 -13.27 -9.63
N CYS A 248 5.71 -13.05 -9.84
CA CYS A 248 6.24 -12.11 -10.82
C CYS A 248 7.46 -12.63 -11.60
N PRO A 249 7.37 -13.82 -12.25
CA PRO A 249 8.47 -14.52 -12.93
C PRO A 249 9.18 -13.70 -14.01
N LYS A 250 8.54 -12.66 -14.54
CA LYS A 250 9.14 -11.72 -15.50
C LYS A 250 10.31 -10.92 -14.93
N PHE A 251 10.40 -10.78 -13.61
CA PHE A 251 11.53 -10.11 -12.94
C PHE A 251 12.65 -11.07 -12.54
N GLY A 252 12.61 -12.32 -13.00
CA GLY A 252 13.62 -13.34 -12.67
C GLY A 252 13.47 -13.92 -11.27
N ILE A 253 12.33 -13.65 -10.60
CA ILE A 253 11.93 -14.28 -9.34
C ILE A 253 10.50 -14.82 -9.52
N ASP A 254 10.24 -16.06 -9.11
CA ASP A 254 8.91 -16.65 -9.30
C ASP A 254 7.88 -16.02 -8.34
N GLU A 255 8.30 -15.73 -7.10
CA GLU A 255 7.48 -15.10 -6.07
C GLU A 255 8.27 -14.00 -5.34
N ASP A 256 7.66 -12.83 -5.18
CA ASP A 256 8.20 -11.76 -4.33
C ASP A 256 7.86 -12.06 -2.85
N PRO A 257 8.87 -12.03 -1.94
CA PRO A 257 8.62 -12.20 -0.51
C PRO A 257 7.59 -11.23 0.08
N VAL A 258 7.73 -9.93 -0.20
CA VAL A 258 6.91 -8.84 0.34
C VAL A 258 6.96 -7.68 -0.64
N CYS A 259 5.90 -7.53 -1.44
CA CYS A 259 5.83 -6.51 -2.49
C CYS A 259 5.00 -5.31 -2.01
N GLY A 260 5.67 -4.27 -1.51
CA GLY A 260 5.01 -3.03 -1.11
C GLY A 260 4.21 -2.37 -2.24
N SER A 261 4.70 -2.42 -3.49
CA SER A 261 4.00 -1.80 -4.62
C SER A 261 2.68 -2.49 -5.01
N ALA A 262 2.53 -3.79 -4.72
CA ALA A 262 1.26 -4.49 -4.90
C ALA A 262 0.18 -3.93 -3.96
N HIS A 263 0.58 -3.41 -2.80
CA HIS A 263 -0.35 -2.85 -1.82
C HIS A 263 -0.84 -1.45 -2.20
N CYS A 264 -0.27 -0.80 -3.22
CA CYS A 264 -0.80 0.43 -3.81
C CYS A 264 -2.18 0.25 -4.45
N VAL A 265 -2.48 -0.95 -4.96
CA VAL A 265 -3.79 -1.31 -5.51
C VAL A 265 -4.63 -2.15 -4.54
N LEU A 266 -3.99 -2.99 -3.70
CA LEU A 266 -4.72 -3.80 -2.73
C LEU A 266 -5.29 -2.99 -1.57
N ALA A 267 -4.63 -1.90 -1.16
CA ALA A 267 -5.14 -1.03 -0.11
C ALA A 267 -6.52 -0.43 -0.49
N PRO A 268 -6.69 0.29 -1.62
CA PRO A 268 -8.01 0.78 -2.02
C PRO A 268 -9.01 -0.35 -2.30
N TYR A 269 -8.58 -1.48 -2.87
CA TYR A 269 -9.43 -2.64 -3.11
C TYR A 269 -10.05 -3.20 -1.81
N TRP A 270 -9.22 -3.56 -0.83
CA TRP A 270 -9.70 -4.09 0.45
C TRP A 270 -10.32 -3.02 1.35
N GLY A 271 -9.81 -1.79 1.29
CA GLY A 271 -10.36 -0.66 2.04
C GLY A 271 -11.80 -0.37 1.65
N GLY A 272 -12.09 -0.36 0.35
CA GLY A 272 -13.46 -0.24 -0.16
C GLY A 272 -14.33 -1.43 0.22
N LYS A 273 -13.82 -2.67 0.10
CA LYS A 273 -14.57 -3.89 0.38
C LYS A 273 -14.91 -4.08 1.86
N LEU A 274 -13.99 -3.68 2.75
CA LEU A 274 -14.14 -3.80 4.21
C LEU A 274 -14.68 -2.53 4.87
N GLY A 275 -14.79 -1.42 4.13
CA GLY A 275 -15.17 -0.12 4.69
C GLY A 275 -14.13 0.44 5.67
N LYS A 276 -12.84 0.16 5.46
CA LYS A 276 -11.74 0.53 6.36
C LYS A 276 -10.72 1.43 5.66
N GLN A 277 -10.16 2.39 6.41
CA GLN A 277 -9.04 3.23 5.96
C GLN A 277 -7.69 2.78 6.55
N LYS A 278 -7.71 2.02 7.64
CA LYS A 278 -6.52 1.37 8.21
C LYS A 278 -6.68 -0.13 8.05
N LEU A 279 -5.69 -0.77 7.45
CA LEU A 279 -5.69 -2.20 7.17
C LEU A 279 -4.36 -2.82 7.59
N ILE A 280 -4.40 -4.07 8.02
CA ILE A 280 -3.21 -4.89 8.25
C ILE A 280 -3.21 -6.02 7.24
N ALA A 281 -2.25 -5.99 6.33
CA ALA A 281 -2.05 -7.03 5.33
C ALA A 281 -0.95 -8.00 5.78
N PHE A 282 -1.10 -9.28 5.41
CA PHE A 282 -0.04 -10.26 5.59
C PHE A 282 0.28 -10.94 4.26
N GLN A 283 1.50 -10.73 3.77
CA GLN A 283 1.96 -11.43 2.58
C GLN A 283 2.46 -12.81 2.98
N VAL A 284 1.68 -13.85 2.67
CA VAL A 284 1.91 -15.25 3.09
C VAL A 284 2.85 -16.00 2.14
N SER A 285 3.95 -15.35 1.75
CA SER A 285 5.06 -16.02 1.07
C SER A 285 5.88 -16.86 2.05
N PRO A 286 6.79 -17.75 1.60
CA PRO A 286 7.65 -18.53 2.50
C PRO A 286 8.50 -17.70 3.47
N ARG A 287 8.88 -16.47 3.08
CA ARG A 287 9.60 -15.52 3.95
C ARG A 287 8.63 -14.65 4.76
N SER A 288 7.47 -14.36 4.19
CA SER A 288 6.36 -13.62 4.77
C SER A 288 6.68 -12.18 5.21
N GLY A 289 5.63 -11.40 5.46
CA GLY A 289 5.76 -10.08 6.08
C GLY A 289 4.41 -9.41 6.30
N ALA A 290 4.30 -8.68 7.42
CA ALA A 290 3.16 -7.83 7.71
C ALA A 290 3.36 -6.43 7.11
N LEU A 291 2.28 -5.84 6.60
CA LEU A 291 2.26 -4.47 6.13
C LEU A 291 1.09 -3.73 6.78
N TYR A 292 1.37 -2.56 7.33
CA TYR A 292 0.36 -1.69 7.92
C TYR A 292 0.02 -0.59 6.93
N LEU A 293 -1.23 -0.52 6.52
CA LEU A 293 -1.68 0.31 5.42
C LEU A 293 -2.63 1.38 5.96
N GLU A 294 -2.40 2.62 5.57
CA GLU A 294 -3.32 3.72 5.82
C GLU A 294 -3.66 4.42 4.50
N LEU A 295 -4.95 4.50 4.20
CA LEU A 295 -5.49 5.13 3.01
C LEU A 295 -5.79 6.61 3.27
N ASP A 296 -5.25 7.47 2.41
CA ASP A 296 -5.63 8.88 2.30
C ASP A 296 -6.38 9.08 0.97
N VAL A 297 -7.67 8.79 0.99
CA VAL A 297 -8.53 8.81 -0.21
C VAL A 297 -8.62 10.21 -0.81
N ALA A 298 -8.61 11.26 0.02
CA ALA A 298 -8.69 12.65 -0.44
C ALA A 298 -7.48 13.03 -1.31
N ASN A 299 -6.29 12.53 -0.96
CA ASN A 299 -5.06 12.82 -1.69
C ASN A 299 -4.63 11.71 -2.65
N GLN A 300 -5.39 10.62 -2.77
CA GLN A 300 -5.04 9.43 -3.56
C GLN A 300 -3.66 8.84 -3.16
N ARG A 301 -3.41 8.74 -1.85
CA ARG A 301 -2.15 8.24 -1.29
C ARG A 301 -2.36 7.04 -0.37
N VAL A 302 -1.46 6.08 -0.40
CA VAL A 302 -1.38 5.02 0.60
C VAL A 302 -0.06 5.13 1.35
N ARG A 303 -0.16 5.15 2.68
CA ARG A 303 0.99 5.04 3.58
C ARG A 303 1.17 3.57 3.91
N ILE A 304 2.37 3.07 3.70
CA ILE A 304 2.74 1.68 3.97
C ILE A 304 3.83 1.67 5.02
N GLN A 305 3.54 1.09 6.17
CA GLN A 305 4.46 0.98 7.28
C GLN A 305 4.95 -0.46 7.42
N GLY A 306 6.23 -0.59 7.74
CA GLY A 306 6.86 -1.88 8.01
C GLY A 306 8.04 -1.75 8.96
N GLU A 307 8.39 -2.89 9.54
CA GLU A 307 9.61 -3.09 10.32
C GLU A 307 10.77 -3.46 9.38
N ALA A 308 12.00 -3.13 9.78
CA ALA A 308 13.21 -3.67 9.19
C ALA A 308 14.19 -4.09 10.28
N VAL A 309 15.01 -5.08 9.95
CA VAL A 309 16.07 -5.61 10.80
C VAL A 309 17.36 -5.70 9.98
N THR A 310 18.47 -5.30 10.59
CA THR A 310 19.82 -5.54 10.04
C THR A 310 20.19 -7.00 10.26
N VAL A 311 20.33 -7.76 9.18
CA VAL A 311 20.71 -9.19 9.22
C VAL A 311 22.24 -9.38 9.21
N MET A 312 22.96 -8.51 8.49
CA MET A 312 24.41 -8.57 8.34
C MET A 312 24.97 -7.17 8.08
N ALA A 313 26.18 -6.90 8.59
CA ALA A 313 26.97 -5.72 8.28
C ALA A 313 28.40 -6.14 7.92
N GLY A 314 29.04 -5.41 7.00
CA GLY A 314 30.40 -5.72 6.55
C GLY A 314 30.99 -4.63 5.66
N THR A 315 32.23 -4.85 5.21
CA THR A 315 32.99 -3.92 4.36
C THR A 315 33.37 -4.62 3.07
N LEU A 316 33.20 -3.94 1.93
CA LEU A 316 33.64 -4.42 0.63
C LEU A 316 34.94 -3.72 0.26
N PHE A 317 36.01 -4.48 0.05
CA PHE A 317 37.28 -3.97 -0.47
C PHE A 317 37.26 -4.01 -1.99
N ALA A 318 37.77 -2.95 -2.63
CA ALA A 318 37.90 -2.83 -4.07
C ALA A 318 39.28 -3.31 -4.54
#